data_AF-A4J4S8-F1
#
_entry.id   AF-A4J4S8-F1
#
_cell.length_a   1.000
_cell.length_b   1.000
_cell.length_c   1.000
_cell.angle_alpha   90.00
_cell.angle_beta   90.00
_cell.angle_gamma   90.00
#
_symmetry.space_group_name_H-M   'P 1'
#
loop_
_entity.id
_entity.type
_entity.pdbx_description
1 polymer ?
#
loop_
_entity_poly.entity_id
_entity_poly.type
_entity_poly.pdbx_seq_one_letter_code
_entity_poly.pdbx_strand_id
1 'polypeptide(L)'
;MEELSHLAIASTVARGDADVGMGNEKVSMQVREVDFIPLQRERYELVIRKEDLNKPYIQAAIEIIQSQEFKKELGGLGNYDISETGNIVAEV
;
A
#
# COMPACT_ATOMS: atom_id res chain seq x y z
N MET A 1 -10.92 -7.95 2.65
CA MET A 1 -12.19 -7.86 1.89
C MET A 1 -12.20 -6.46 1.27
N GLU A 2 -11.40 -6.21 0.23
CA GLU A 2 -11.24 -4.88 -0.39
C GLU A 2 -11.21 -4.95 -1.92
N GLU A 3 -10.55 -5.97 -2.51
CA GLU A 3 -10.42 -6.13 -3.97
C GLU A 3 -11.76 -6.15 -4.73
N LEU A 4 -12.80 -6.79 -4.18
CA LEU A 4 -14.12 -6.86 -4.84
C LEU A 4 -14.84 -5.50 -4.89
N SER A 5 -14.53 -4.57 -3.98
CA SER A 5 -15.21 -3.27 -3.92
C SER A 5 -14.68 -2.28 -4.97
N HIS A 6 -13.36 -2.25 -5.17
CA HIS A 6 -12.74 -1.31 -6.10
C HIS A 6 -13.07 -1.65 -7.55
N LEU A 7 -13.14 -2.93 -7.90
CA LEU A 7 -13.48 -3.36 -9.27
C LEU A 7 -14.96 -3.06 -9.58
N ALA A 8 -15.85 -3.24 -8.61
CA ALA A 8 -17.26 -2.90 -8.76
C ALA A 8 -17.45 -1.38 -8.98
N ILE A 9 -16.69 -0.55 -8.28
CA ILE A 9 -16.70 0.91 -8.47
C ILE A 9 -16.20 1.28 -9.87
N ALA A 10 -15.03 0.77 -10.27
CA ALA A 10 -14.46 1.06 -11.59
C ALA A 10 -15.40 0.62 -12.73
N SER A 11 -16.03 -0.55 -12.63
CA SER A 11 -16.99 -1.02 -13.62
C SER A 11 -18.27 -0.18 -13.67
N THR A 12 -18.71 0.37 -12.53
CA THR A 12 -19.91 1.24 -12.47
C THR A 12 -19.65 2.59 -13.13
N VAL A 13 -18.46 3.16 -12.93
CA VAL A 13 -18.03 4.38 -13.63
C VAL A 13 -17.89 4.12 -15.13
N ALA A 14 -17.26 3.00 -15.54
CA ALA A 14 -17.11 2.65 -16.96
C ALA A 14 -18.45 2.51 -17.71
N ARG A 15 -19.49 1.99 -17.04
CA ARG A 15 -20.84 1.88 -17.63
C ARG A 15 -21.60 3.20 -17.70
N GLY A 16 -21.08 4.27 -17.09
CA GLY A 16 -21.76 5.57 -17.00
C GLY A 16 -22.87 5.61 -15.94
N ASP A 17 -22.92 4.61 -15.04
CA ASP A 17 -23.88 4.57 -13.94
C ASP A 17 -23.49 5.53 -12.78
N ALA A 18 -22.26 6.08 -12.83
CA ALA A 18 -21.73 7.08 -11.91
C ALA A 18 -20.63 7.94 -12.59
N ASP A 19 -20.51 9.21 -12.19
CA ASP A 19 -19.50 10.13 -12.77
C ASP A 19 -18.09 9.97 -12.17
N VAL A 20 -17.98 9.57 -10.89
CA VAL A 20 -16.71 9.39 -10.16
C VAL A 20 -16.80 8.27 -9.12
N GLY A 21 -15.65 7.65 -8.79
CA GLY A 21 -15.56 6.61 -7.75
C GLY A 21 -14.17 6.56 -7.11
N MET A 22 -14.11 6.25 -5.81
CA MET A 22 -12.85 6.11 -5.08
C MET A 22 -12.30 4.68 -5.21
N GLY A 23 -11.03 4.55 -5.58
CA GLY A 23 -10.35 3.27 -5.66
C GLY A 23 -8.84 3.39 -5.83
N ASN A 24 -8.16 2.25 -5.76
CA ASN A 24 -6.72 2.16 -5.95
C ASN A 24 -6.35 2.17 -7.45
N GLU A 25 -5.24 2.82 -7.79
CA GLU A 25 -4.67 2.93 -9.15
C GLU A 25 -4.60 1.59 -9.88
N LYS A 26 -4.23 0.51 -9.19
CA LYS A 26 -4.12 -0.83 -9.79
C LYS A 26 -5.41 -1.32 -10.44
N VAL A 27 -6.56 -0.97 -9.86
CA VAL A 27 -7.86 -1.47 -10.31
C VAL A 27 -8.41 -0.61 -11.44
N SER A 28 -8.20 0.71 -11.41
CA SER A 28 -8.54 1.58 -12.54
C SER A 28 -7.74 1.23 -13.79
N MET A 29 -6.47 0.84 -13.66
CA MET A 29 -5.66 0.39 -14.81
C MET A 29 -6.18 -0.90 -15.47
N GLN A 30 -6.99 -1.70 -14.77
CA GLN A 30 -7.60 -2.91 -15.33
C GLN A 30 -8.88 -2.61 -16.14
N VAL A 31 -9.45 -1.40 -16.01
CA VAL A 31 -10.68 -1.00 -16.68
C VAL A 31 -10.38 0.10 -17.69
N ARG A 32 -10.35 -0.24 -18.98
CA ARG A 32 -9.90 0.62 -20.09
C ARG A 32 -10.65 1.95 -20.24
N GLU A 33 -11.86 2.07 -19.69
CA GLU A 33 -12.77 3.19 -19.90
C GLU A 33 -12.81 4.15 -18.69
N VAL A 34 -11.91 4.00 -17.71
CA VAL A 34 -11.84 4.84 -16.52
C VAL A 34 -10.48 5.54 -16.46
N ASP A 35 -10.50 6.87 -16.43
CA ASP A 35 -9.32 7.67 -16.14
C ASP A 35 -9.04 7.68 -14.63
N PHE A 36 -7.79 7.38 -14.24
CA PHE A 36 -7.36 7.49 -12.84
C PHE A 36 -6.81 8.88 -12.55
N ILE A 37 -7.43 9.58 -11.60
CA ILE A 37 -6.96 10.87 -11.10
C ILE A 37 -6.33 10.65 -9.71
N PRO A 38 -5.00 10.78 -9.55
CA PRO A 38 -4.35 10.56 -8.25
C PRO A 38 -4.73 11.68 -7.27
N LEU A 39 -5.39 11.32 -6.16
CA LEU A 39 -5.81 12.25 -5.11
C LEU A 39 -4.85 12.26 -3.90
N GLN A 40 -4.46 11.09 -3.41
CA GLN A 40 -3.62 10.95 -2.22
C GLN A 40 -2.74 9.69 -2.32
N ARG A 41 -1.54 9.76 -1.75
CA ARG A 41 -0.67 8.60 -1.53
C ARG A 41 -1.01 7.95 -0.20
N GLU A 42 -1.27 6.65 -0.21
CA GLU A 42 -1.44 5.87 1.01
C GLU A 42 -0.08 5.42 1.54
N ARG A 43 0.17 5.70 2.82
CA ARG A 43 1.34 5.24 3.55
C ARG A 43 0.93 4.09 4.47
N TYR A 44 1.67 2.99 4.40
CA TYR A 44 1.48 1.85 5.28
C TYR A 44 2.50 1.89 6.42
N GLU A 45 2.06 1.65 7.64
CA GLU A 45 2.89 1.64 8.85
C GLU A 45 2.72 0.30 9.58
N LEU A 46 3.84 -0.26 10.07
CA LEU A 46 3.83 -1.45 10.92
C LEU A 46 3.80 -1.02 12.40
N VAL A 47 2.69 -1.31 13.09
CA VAL A 47 2.53 -1.00 14.51
C VAL A 47 2.96 -2.18 15.38
N ILE A 48 3.88 -1.92 16.31
CA ILE A 48 4.40 -2.91 17.26
C ILE A 48 4.13 -2.40 18.67
N ARG A 49 3.57 -3.24 19.55
CA ARG A 49 3.44 -2.89 20.97
C ARG A 49 4.83 -2.77 21.59
N LYS A 50 5.08 -1.71 22.36
CA LYS A 50 6.38 -1.47 23.03
C LYS A 50 6.87 -2.66 23.86
N GLU A 51 5.98 -3.32 24.58
CA GLU A 51 6.29 -4.52 25.38
C GLU A 51 6.76 -5.72 24.54
N ASP A 52 6.37 -5.77 23.26
CA ASP A 52 6.72 -6.83 22.33
C ASP A 52 8.02 -6.52 21.57
N LEU A 53 8.53 -5.28 21.63
CA LEU A 53 9.65 -4.82 20.81
C LEU A 53 10.90 -5.69 20.98
N ASN A 54 11.21 -6.11 22.21
CA ASN A 54 12.41 -6.88 22.52
C ASN A 54 12.26 -8.38 22.23
N LYS A 55 11.11 -8.83 21.73
CA LYS A 55 10.92 -10.25 21.42
C LYS A 55 11.79 -10.62 20.21
N PRO A 56 12.51 -11.77 20.24
CA PRO A 56 13.46 -12.12 19.19
C PRO A 56 12.87 -12.12 17.78
N TYR A 57 11.63 -12.56 17.62
CA TYR A 57 10.94 -12.59 16.33
C TYR A 57 10.54 -11.19 15.83
N ILE A 58 10.29 -10.23 16.73
CA ILE A 58 10.02 -8.85 16.35
C ILE A 58 11.31 -8.18 15.89
N GLN A 59 12.40 -8.37 16.64
CA GLN A 59 13.73 -7.89 16.24
C GLN A 59 14.14 -8.45 14.86
N ALA A 60 13.99 -9.75 14.65
CA ALA A 60 14.27 -10.37 13.35
C ALA A 60 13.43 -9.76 12.20
N ALA A 61 12.13 -9.50 12.43
CA ALA A 61 11.29 -8.85 11.42
C ALA A 61 11.77 -7.42 11.12
N ILE A 62 12.12 -6.64 12.13
CA ILE A 62 12.66 -5.28 11.97
C ILE A 62 13.97 -5.31 11.18
N GLU A 63 14.88 -6.23 11.52
CA GLU A 63 16.16 -6.42 10.82
C GLU A 63 15.94 -6.74 9.33
N ILE A 64 15.00 -7.63 9.01
CA ILE A 64 14.64 -7.97 7.63
C ILE A 64 14.12 -6.74 6.89
N ILE A 65 13.18 -6.00 7.49
CA ILE A 65 12.59 -4.80 6.89
C ILE A 65 13.67 -3.72 6.63
N GLN A 66 14.66 -3.62 7.51
CA GLN A 66 15.77 -2.67 7.39
C GLN A 66 16.88 -3.14 6.44
N SER A 67 16.91 -4.41 6.08
CA SER A 67 17.96 -4.98 5.22
C SER A 67 17.96 -4.39 3.81
N GLN A 68 19.15 -4.24 3.23
CA GLN A 68 19.29 -3.73 1.86
C GLN A 68 18.71 -4.69 0.82
N GLU A 69 18.80 -6.00 1.09
CA GLU A 69 18.27 -7.05 0.21
C GLU A 69 16.75 -6.94 0.09
N PHE A 70 16.06 -6.81 1.23
CA PHE A 70 14.61 -6.59 1.23
C PHE A 70 14.20 -5.27 0.57
N LYS A 71 14.90 -4.17 0.85
CA LYS A 71 14.62 -2.86 0.20
C LYS A 71 14.80 -2.93 -1.32
N LYS A 72 15.79 -3.70 -1.80
CA LYS A 72 16.03 -3.91 -3.23
C LYS A 72 14.91 -4.73 -3.87
N GLU A 73 14.44 -5.78 -3.21
CA GLU A 73 13.30 -6.57 -3.69
C GLU A 73 12.01 -5.73 -3.74
N LEU A 74 11.74 -4.93 -2.71
CA LEU A 74 10.61 -4.02 -2.68
C LEU A 74 10.65 -2.98 -3.81
N GLY A 75 11.82 -2.44 -4.12
CA GLY A 75 12.00 -1.51 -5.25
C GLY A 75 11.63 -2.12 -6.60
N GLY A 76 11.71 -3.45 -6.73
CA GLY A 76 11.31 -4.20 -7.93
C GLY A 76 9.79 -4.33 -8.12
N LEU A 77 8.97 -4.06 -7.09
CA LEU A 77 7.51 -4.21 -7.17
C LEU A 77 6.81 -3.08 -7.93
N GLY A 78 7.50 -1.96 -8.19
CA GLY A 78 6.96 -0.80 -8.90
C GLY A 78 5.87 -0.05 -8.11
N ASN A 79 5.68 1.24 -8.43
CA ASN A 79 4.64 2.12 -7.90
C ASN A 79 4.60 2.37 -6.37
N TYR A 80 5.58 1.88 -5.59
CA TYR A 80 5.70 2.18 -4.15
C TYR A 80 6.85 3.17 -3.88
N ASP A 81 6.57 4.16 -3.03
CA ASP A 81 7.61 4.97 -2.39
C ASP A 81 8.16 4.22 -1.17
N ILE A 82 9.42 3.79 -1.25
CA ILE A 82 10.09 2.99 -0.21
C ILE A 82 11.12 3.80 0.59
N SER A 83 11.14 5.13 0.43
CA SER A 83 12.14 6.00 1.07
C SER A 83 12.14 5.89 2.60
N GLU A 84 10.98 5.64 3.20
CA GLU A 84 10.78 5.55 4.65
C GLU A 84 10.77 4.11 5.19
N THR A 85 11.01 3.10 4.34
CA THR A 85 10.91 1.69 4.75
C THR A 85 11.93 1.35 5.85
N GLY A 86 11.41 0.81 6.96
CA GLY A 86 12.21 0.37 8.11
C GLY A 86 12.57 1.48 9.10
N ASN A 87 12.07 2.69 8.91
CA ASN A 87 12.24 3.79 9.87
C ASN A 87 11.22 3.68 11.01
N ILE A 88 11.63 4.04 12.22
CA ILE A 88 10.71 4.28 13.33
C ILE A 88 10.19 5.71 13.19
N VAL A 89 8.91 5.84 12.89
CA VAL A 89 8.28 7.12 12.50
C VAL A 89 7.50 7.77 13.65
N ALA A 90 7.15 7.00 14.67
CA ALA A 90 6.49 7.45 15.88
C ALA A 90 6.77 6.48 17.03
N GLU A 91 6.86 7.02 18.24
CA GLU A 91 6.90 6.26 19.48
C GLU A 91 5.98 6.94 20.50
N VAL A 92 4.98 6.22 21.01
CA VAL A 92 3.94 6.72 21.94
C VAL A 92 3.96 5.93 23.22
#